data_AF-A0A6H9HD31-F1
#
_entry.id   AF-A0A6H9HD31-F1
#
_cell.length_a   1.000
_cell.length_b   1.000
_cell.length_c   1.000
_cell.angle_alpha   90.00
_cell.angle_beta   90.00
_cell.angle_gamma   90.00
#
_symmetry.space_group_name_H-M   'P 1'
#
loop_
_entity.id
_entity.type
_entity.pdbx_description
1 polymer ?
#
loop_
_entity_poly.entity_id
_entity_poly.type
_entity_poly.pdbx_seq_one_letter_code
_entity_poly.pdbx_strand_id
1 'polypeptide(L)' 'MMPYPPMQPYDEPGIASVEDGHVLLDGPNGIAITLTPEAAIATGESLVRAGREASEHKSGGSTPRD' A
#
# COMPACT_ATOMS: atom_id res chain seq x y z
N MET A 1 -13.46 -25.53 -10.35
CA MET A 1 -12.73 -24.29 -9.99
C MET A 1 -12.77 -24.15 -8.48
N MET A 2 -11.63 -24.26 -7.80
CA MET A 2 -11.52 -23.83 -6.40
C MET A 2 -11.55 -22.29 -6.39
N PRO A 3 -12.36 -21.63 -5.55
CA PRO A 3 -12.30 -20.18 -5.41
C PRO A 3 -10.92 -19.80 -4.87
N TYR A 4 -10.28 -18.80 -5.47
CA TYR A 4 -9.08 -18.22 -4.89
C TYR A 4 -9.42 -17.70 -3.49
N PRO A 5 -8.59 -17.97 -2.47
CA PRO A 5 -8.82 -17.41 -1.14
C PRO A 5 -8.90 -15.88 -1.26
N PRO A 6 -9.74 -15.22 -0.43
CA PRO A 6 -9.79 -13.76 -0.43
C PRO A 6 -8.38 -13.24 -0.17
N MET A 7 -7.87 -12.38 -1.07
CA MET A 7 -6.57 -11.75 -0.86
C MET A 7 -6.66 -10.91 0.42
N GLN A 8 -5.97 -11.34 1.47
CA GLN A 8 -5.84 -10.53 2.66
C GLN A 8 -4.93 -9.34 2.35
N PRO A 9 -5.29 -8.11 2.76
CA PRO A 9 -4.38 -6.98 2.67
C PRO A 9 -3.08 -7.26 3.43
N TYR A 10 -1.95 -6.84 2.87
CA TYR A 10 -0.68 -6.87 3.58
C TYR A 10 -0.68 -5.82 4.71
N ASP A 11 -0.13 -6.18 5.86
CA ASP A 11 0.04 -5.31 7.03
C ASP A 11 1.49 -4.84 7.23
N GLU A 12 2.43 -5.42 6.49
CA GLU A 12 3.82 -4.96 6.39
C GLU A 12 3.95 -3.78 5.40
N PRO A 13 4.69 -2.72 5.74
CA PRO A 13 4.95 -1.61 4.82
C PRO A 13 5.93 -2.02 3.72
N GLY A 14 5.83 -1.37 2.57
CA GLY A 14 6.89 -1.41 1.55
C GLY A 14 8.12 -0.60 1.97
N ILE A 15 9.27 -0.90 1.36
CA ILE A 15 10.54 -0.20 1.60
C ILE A 15 10.88 0.62 0.36
N ALA A 16 11.19 1.91 0.56
CA ALA A 16 11.69 2.78 -0.51
C ALA A 16 13.20 2.99 -0.37
N SER A 17 13.94 2.82 -1.46
CA SER A 17 15.40 3.00 -1.55
C SER A 17 15.78 3.81 -2.80
N VAL A 18 17.00 4.36 -2.82
CA VAL A 18 17.52 5.14 -3.96
C VAL A 18 18.60 4.35 -4.67
N GLU A 19 18.48 4.22 -5.99
CA GLU A 19 19.46 3.56 -6.86
C GLU A 19 19.54 4.30 -8.20
N ASP A 20 20.74 4.69 -8.62
CA ASP A 20 21.01 5.41 -9.88
C ASP A 20 20.06 6.59 -10.18
N GLY A 21 19.78 7.41 -9.15
CA GLY A 21 18.92 8.60 -9.28
C GLY A 21 17.42 8.30 -9.41
N HIS A 22 17.04 7.03 -9.28
CA HIS A 22 15.66 6.56 -9.23
C HIS A 22 15.31 6.07 -7.83
N VAL A 23 14.01 5.92 -7.57
CA VAL A 23 13.49 5.34 -6.34
C VAL A 23 12.95 3.97 -6.63
N LEU A 24 13.40 2.96 -5.89
CA LEU A 24 12.79 1.64 -5.88
C LEU A 24 11.82 1.58 -4.70
N LEU A 25 10.59 1.13 -4.95
CA LEU A 25 9.63 0.78 -3.91
C LEU A 25 9.38 -0.72 -3.96
N ASP A 26 9.88 -1.41 -2.94
CA ASP A 26 9.69 -2.85 -2.75
C ASP A 26 8.43 -3.10 -1.92
N GLY A 27 7.45 -3.75 -2.52
CA GLY A 27 6.25 -4.21 -1.83
C GLY A 27 6.46 -5.54 -1.10
N PRO A 28 5.62 -5.85 -0.10
CA PRO A 28 5.55 -7.21 0.44
C PRO A 28 5.35 -8.21 -0.71
N ASN A 29 6.13 -9.29 -0.71
CA ASN A 29 6.31 -10.29 -1.80
C ASN A 29 7.24 -9.92 -2.97
N GLY A 30 8.02 -8.84 -2.86
CA GLY A 30 9.11 -8.56 -3.80
C GLY A 30 8.66 -7.99 -5.14
N ILE A 31 7.48 -7.36 -5.20
CA ILE A 31 7.11 -6.50 -6.33
C ILE A 31 7.84 -5.17 -6.15
N ALA A 32 8.90 -4.97 -6.93
CA ALA A 32 9.62 -3.70 -7.00
C ALA A 32 9.04 -2.84 -8.13
N ILE A 33 8.77 -1.56 -7.84
CA ILE A 33 8.52 -0.55 -8.88
C ILE A 33 9.62 0.51 -8.85
N THR A 34 10.08 0.94 -10.03
CA THR A 34 11.03 2.04 -10.18
C THR A 34 10.30 3.33 -10.52
N LEU A 35 10.61 4.40 -9.82
CA LEU A 35 9.99 5.72 -9.94
C LEU A 35 11.06 6.78 -10.19
N THR A 36 10.70 7.83 -10.94
CA THR A 36 11.48 9.07 -10.90
C THR A 36 11.32 9.72 -9.51
N PRO A 37 12.21 10.63 -9.10
CA PRO A 37 12.09 11.32 -7.82
C PRO A 37 10.73 12.00 -7.61
N GLU A 38 10.22 12.70 -8.64
CA GLU A 38 8.95 13.43 -8.58
C GLU A 38 7.76 12.47 -8.45
N ALA A 39 7.80 11.36 -9.19
CA ALA A 39 6.78 10.33 -9.12
C ALA A 39 6.75 9.68 -7.72
N ALA A 40 7.90 9.39 -7.14
CA ALA A 40 8.00 8.82 -5.80
C ALA A 40 7.40 9.72 -4.72
N ILE A 41 7.68 11.03 -4.79
CA ILE A 41 7.11 12.01 -3.84
C ILE A 41 5.58 12.03 -3.95
N ALA A 42 5.05 12.19 -5.17
CA ALA A 42 3.61 12.23 -5.40
C ALA A 42 2.91 10.92 -4.98
N THR A 43 3.53 9.76 -5.25
CA THR A 43 3.03 8.46 -4.81
C THR A 43 2.99 8.36 -3.29
N GLY A 44 4.06 8.74 -2.59
CA GLY A 44 4.12 8.72 -1.13
C GLY A 44 3.03 9.58 -0.48
N GLU A 45 2.83 10.79 -0.98
CA GLU A 45 1.76 11.69 -0.50
C GLU A 45 0.37 11.08 -0.71
N SER A 46 0.12 10.51 -1.89
CA SER A 46 -1.16 9.85 -2.18
C SER A 46 -1.40 8.63 -1.29
N LEU A 47 -0.36 7.83 -0.99
CA LEU A 47 -0.45 6.67 -0.10
C LEU A 47 -0.76 7.09 1.34
N VAL A 48 -0.08 8.11 1.86
CA VAL A 48 -0.35 8.64 3.21
C VAL A 48 -1.78 9.16 3.32
N ARG A 49 -2.26 9.90 2.32
CA ARG A 49 -3.64 10.40 2.27
C ARG A 49 -4.64 9.24 2.29
N ALA A 50 -4.47 8.26 1.41
CA ALA A 50 -5.36 7.09 1.34
C ALA A 50 -5.35 6.27 2.64
N GLY A 51 -4.17 6.11 3.28
CA GLY A 51 -4.05 5.44 4.56
C GLY A 51 -4.85 6.12 5.67
N ARG A 52 -4.82 7.47 5.73
CA ARG A 52 -5.62 8.24 6.69
C ARG A 52 -7.12 8.06 6.45
N GLU A 53 -7.57 8.22 5.20
CA GLU A 53 -8.97 8.02 4.81
C GLU A 53 -9.45 6.60 5.20
N ALA A 54 -8.63 5.57 5.00
CA ALA A 54 -8.95 4.21 5.37
C ALA A 54 -9.00 3.98 6.90
N SER A 55 -8.08 4.59 7.65
CA SER A 55 -8.08 4.53 9.12
C SER A 55 -9.34 5.16 9.73
N GLU A 56 -9.81 6.26 9.16
CA GLU A 56 -11.05 6.92 9.58
C GLU A 56 -12.28 6.06 9.30
N HIS A 57 -12.32 5.36 8.16
CA HIS A 57 -13.43 4.44 7.82
C HIS A 57 -13.45 3.15 8.64
N LYS A 58 -12.31 2.66 9.15
CA LYS A 58 -12.25 1.43 9.99
C LYS A 58 -13.02 1.56 11.31
N SER A 59 -13.30 2.78 11.76
CA SER A 59 -14.09 3.04 12.97
C SER A 59 -15.62 2.88 12.78
N GLY A 60 -16.11 2.61 11.56
CA GLY A 60 -17.54 2.57 11.25
C GLY A 60 -18.14 1.19 10.94
N GLY A 61 -17.39 0.09 11.06
CA GLY A 61 -17.85 -1.20 10.52
C GLY A 61 -17.50 -2.42 11.37
N SER A 62 -18.21 -2.63 12.48
CA SER A 62 -18.35 -3.94 13.16
C SER A 62 -19.54 -3.93 14.12
N THR A 63 -20.76 -3.90 13.60
CA THR A 63 -21.91 -4.50 14.30
C THR A 63 -22.31 -5.74 13.51
N PRO A 64 -22.02 -6.95 14.02
CA PRO A 64 -22.72 -8.14 13.57
C PRO A 64 -24.22 -7.91 13.77
N ARG A 65 -25.02 -8.05 12.71
CA ARG A 65 -26.46 -8.21 12.85
C ARG A 65 -26.73 -9.64 13.30
N ASP A 66 -27.55 -9.76 14.33
CA ASP A 66 -27.92 -10.96 15.07
C ASP A 66 -28.59 -12.03 14.21
#